data_AF-A0A3C0TA73-F1
#
_entry.id   AF-A0A3C0TA73-F1
#
_cell.length_a   1.000
_cell.length_b   1.000
_cell.length_c   1.000
_cell.angle_alpha   90.00
_cell.angle_beta   90.00
_cell.angle_gamma   90.00
#
_symmetry.space_group_name_H-M   'P 1'
#
loop_
_entity.id
_entity.type
_entity.pdbx_description
1 polymer ?
#
loop_
_entity_poly.entity_id
_entity_poly.type
_entity_poly.pdbx_seq_one_letter_code
_entity_poly.pdbx_strand_id
1 'polypeptide(L)'
;MECPKCHSNMEEVTYGRNMTVDRCTNCKGIWFDIGEAETLKEKWMSEFVDSGDPEVGKEYNKIEDVDCPRCGKKMSKVSDPTQPHIWYEACAEHGMYFDAGEFTDYKYETLLDKFRDLVTGKRSS
;
A
#
# COMPACT_ATOMS: atom_id res chain seq x y z
N MET A 1 -1.32 3.04 -16.24
CA MET A 1 -1.20 1.58 -15.96
C MET A 1 -2.59 0.95 -15.94
N GLU A 2 -2.72 -0.37 -16.19
CA GLU A 2 -3.99 -1.11 -16.02
C GLU A 2 -4.01 -1.81 -14.65
N CYS A 3 -5.12 -1.72 -13.93
CA CYS A 3 -5.23 -2.31 -12.60
C CYS A 3 -5.24 -3.85 -12.65
N PRO A 4 -4.38 -4.53 -11.86
CA PRO A 4 -4.26 -5.99 -11.90
C PRO A 4 -5.51 -6.73 -11.38
N LYS A 5 -6.35 -6.10 -10.55
CA LYS A 5 -7.55 -6.73 -9.95
C LYS A 5 -8.82 -6.53 -10.78
N CYS A 6 -9.00 -5.35 -11.38
CA CYS A 6 -10.25 -4.97 -12.02
C CYS A 6 -10.11 -4.41 -13.43
N HIS A 7 -8.91 -4.44 -14.01
CA HIS A 7 -8.62 -4.05 -15.40
C HIS A 7 -8.99 -2.60 -15.76
N SER A 8 -9.26 -1.76 -14.76
CA SER A 8 -9.58 -0.35 -14.94
C SER A 8 -8.30 0.49 -15.00
N ASN A 9 -8.40 1.70 -15.55
CA ASN A 9 -7.26 2.63 -15.60
C ASN A 9 -6.80 3.02 -14.18
N MET A 10 -5.49 3.20 -14.04
CA MET A 10 -4.87 3.76 -12.84
C MET A 10 -4.46 5.22 -13.10
N GLU A 11 -4.63 6.06 -12.07
CA GLU A 11 -4.24 7.47 -12.03
C GLU A 11 -2.98 7.65 -11.16
N GLU A 12 -2.09 8.56 -11.55
CA GLU A 12 -0.94 8.92 -10.72
C GLU A 12 -1.39 9.83 -9.57
N VAL A 13 -1.02 9.47 -8.35
CA VAL A 13 -1.28 10.23 -7.13
C VAL A 13 0.07 10.67 -6.54
N THR A 14 0.29 11.98 -6.45
CA THR A 14 1.53 12.53 -5.90
C THR A 14 1.44 12.74 -4.39
N TYR A 15 2.35 12.12 -3.64
CA TYR A 15 2.69 12.51 -2.28
C TYR A 15 3.78 13.58 -2.27
N GLY A 16 3.53 14.70 -1.60
CA GLY A 16 4.50 15.78 -1.49
C GLY A 16 4.78 16.47 -2.84
N ARG A 17 6.03 16.45 -3.30
CA ARG A 17 6.45 17.14 -4.55
C ARG A 17 6.87 16.20 -5.67
N ASN A 18 7.27 14.98 -5.38
CA ASN A 18 8.01 14.15 -6.34
C ASN A 18 7.84 12.64 -6.18
N MET A 19 7.01 12.18 -5.23
CA MET A 19 6.76 10.75 -5.06
C MET A 19 5.37 10.46 -5.58
N THR A 20 5.26 9.56 -6.55
CA THR A 20 4.03 9.28 -7.29
C THR A 20 3.74 7.80 -7.20
N VAL A 21 2.49 7.45 -6.91
CA VAL A 21 2.02 6.06 -6.93
C VAL A 21 0.87 5.96 -7.91
N ASP A 22 0.62 4.76 -8.45
CA ASP A 22 -0.50 4.51 -9.34
C ASP A 22 -1.69 4.00 -8.52
N ARG A 23 -2.81 4.72 -8.51
CA ARG A 23 -4.04 4.29 -7.83
C ARG A 23 -5.13 3.95 -8.84
N CYS A 24 -5.81 2.83 -8.64
CA CYS A 24 -6.92 2.44 -9.51
C CYS A 24 -8.08 3.44 -9.42
N THR A 25 -8.61 3.87 -10.56
CA THR A 25 -9.75 4.79 -10.61
C THR A 25 -11.06 4.15 -10.14
N ASN A 26 -11.16 2.82 -10.19
CA ASN A 26 -12.35 2.03 -9.86
C ASN A 26 -12.27 1.39 -8.46
N CYS A 27 -11.50 0.31 -8.29
CA CYS A 27 -11.40 -0.41 -7.01
C CYS A 27 -10.58 0.31 -5.93
N LYS A 28 -9.90 1.41 -6.28
CA LYS A 28 -9.04 2.21 -5.40
C LYS A 28 -7.77 1.53 -4.84
N GLY A 29 -7.47 0.29 -5.21
CA GLY A 29 -6.18 -0.32 -4.88
C GLY A 29 -5.00 0.38 -5.57
N ILE A 30 -3.81 0.24 -4.99
CA ILE A 30 -2.64 1.07 -5.27
C ILE A 30 -1.46 0.19 -5.66
N TRP A 31 -0.80 0.57 -6.74
CA TRP A 31 0.49 0.04 -7.14
C TRP A 31 1.61 0.96 -6.66
N PHE A 32 2.59 0.36 -6.00
CA PHE A 32 3.83 0.98 -5.58
C PHE A 32 4.98 0.32 -6.34
N ASP A 33 5.87 1.12 -6.91
CA ASP A 33 7.14 0.60 -7.42
C ASP A 33 8.05 0.18 -6.25
N ILE A 34 9.11 -0.58 -6.56
CA ILE A 34 10.04 -1.10 -5.54
C ILE A 34 10.55 0.02 -4.62
N GLY A 35 10.32 -0.15 -3.32
CA GLY A 35 10.78 0.75 -2.27
C GLY A 35 9.88 1.95 -1.99
N GLU A 36 8.84 2.19 -2.81
CA GLU A 36 7.94 3.33 -2.62
C GLU A 36 7.02 3.16 -1.42
N ALA A 37 6.45 1.98 -1.22
CA ALA A 37 5.56 1.69 -0.09
C ALA A 37 6.29 1.84 1.25
N GLU A 38 7.50 1.28 1.36
CA GLU A 38 8.35 1.39 2.54
C GLU A 38 8.78 2.84 2.79
N THR A 39 9.11 3.57 1.72
CA THR A 39 9.44 5.00 1.82
C THR A 39 8.24 5.79 2.31
N LEU A 40 7.04 5.55 1.76
CA LEU A 40 5.82 6.24 2.13
C LEU A 40 5.37 5.88 3.55
N LYS A 41 5.54 4.63 4.01
CA LYS A 41 5.21 4.20 5.39
C LYS A 41 5.80 5.15 6.43
N GLU A 42 7.01 5.62 6.20
CA GLU A 42 7.72 6.50 7.13
C GLU A 42 7.33 7.99 7.07
N LYS A 43 6.68 8.42 5.98
CA LYS A 43 6.35 9.82 5.75
C LYS A 43 5.11 10.25 6.52
N TRP A 44 5.08 11.48 7.02
CA TRP A 44 3.92 12.04 7.70
C TRP A 44 2.74 12.18 6.73
N MET A 45 1.54 11.74 7.11
CA MET A 45 0.29 11.88 6.31
C MET A 45 0.35 11.26 4.91
N SER A 46 1.21 10.26 4.67
CA SER A 46 1.23 9.50 3.40
C SER A 46 0.01 8.61 3.19
N GLU A 47 -0.74 8.23 4.24
CA GLU A 47 -1.96 7.44 4.15
C GLU A 47 -3.03 8.09 3.26
N PHE A 48 -2.96 9.41 3.04
CA PHE A 48 -3.88 10.12 2.15
C PHE A 48 -3.78 9.73 0.67
N VAL A 49 -2.72 9.04 0.26
CA VAL A 49 -2.67 8.44 -1.10
C VAL A 49 -3.68 7.30 -1.23
N ASP A 50 -4.04 6.66 -0.12
CA ASP A 50 -5.01 5.60 -0.01
C ASP A 50 -6.38 6.14 0.40
N SER A 51 -7.11 6.62 -0.60
CA SER A 51 -8.48 7.13 -0.42
C SER A 51 -9.53 6.03 -0.59
N GLY A 52 -9.13 4.75 -0.56
CA GLY A 52 -10.00 3.61 -0.82
C GLY A 52 -10.90 3.27 0.36
N ASP A 53 -12.04 2.63 0.08
CA ASP A 53 -12.90 2.06 1.12
C ASP A 53 -12.35 0.66 1.50
N PRO A 54 -11.97 0.40 2.76
CA PRO A 54 -11.47 -0.90 3.21
C PRO A 54 -12.45 -2.06 2.96
N GLU A 55 -13.77 -1.81 2.93
CA GLU A 55 -14.75 -2.86 2.63
C GLU A 55 -14.70 -3.26 1.15
N VAL A 56 -14.44 -2.30 0.25
CA VAL A 56 -14.16 -2.59 -1.16
C VAL A 56 -12.85 -3.37 -1.28
N GLY A 57 -11.81 -2.95 -0.55
CA GLY A 57 -10.52 -3.66 -0.51
C GLY A 57 -10.66 -5.13 -0.10
N LYS A 58 -11.43 -5.41 0.96
CA LYS A 58 -11.73 -6.78 1.41
C LYS A 58 -12.38 -7.65 0.34
N GLU A 59 -13.26 -7.09 -0.49
CA GLU A 59 -13.88 -7.83 -1.58
C GLU A 59 -12.87 -8.14 -2.69
N TYR A 60 -11.99 -7.20 -3.03
CA TYR A 60 -10.96 -7.38 -4.06
C TYR A 60 -9.78 -8.25 -3.61
N ASN A 61 -9.46 -8.30 -2.31
CA ASN A 61 -8.44 -9.20 -1.75
C ASN A 61 -8.79 -10.69 -1.96
N LYS A 62 -10.06 -11.02 -2.23
CA LYS A 62 -10.46 -12.39 -2.63
C LYS A 62 -9.91 -12.79 -4.01
N ILE A 63 -9.46 -11.84 -4.83
CA ILE A 63 -8.83 -12.08 -6.13
C ILE A 63 -7.32 -12.18 -5.92
N GLU A 64 -6.83 -13.40 -5.70
CA GLU A 64 -5.42 -13.63 -5.34
C GLU A 64 -4.50 -13.83 -6.55
N ASP A 65 -5.07 -14.32 -7.65
CA ASP A 65 -4.34 -14.65 -8.87
C ASP A 65 -4.33 -13.47 -9.83
N VAL A 66 -3.34 -12.59 -9.68
CA VAL A 66 -3.18 -11.40 -10.52
C VAL A 66 -1.79 -11.29 -11.12
N ASP A 67 -1.72 -10.72 -12.31
CA ASP A 67 -0.47 -10.53 -13.05
C ASP A 67 0.11 -9.13 -12.79
N CYS A 68 1.44 -9.03 -12.82
CA CYS A 68 2.13 -7.77 -12.67
C CYS A 68 1.77 -6.83 -13.84
N PRO A 69 1.30 -5.60 -13.58
CA PRO A 69 0.89 -4.67 -14.63
C PRO A 69 2.06 -4.12 -15.46
N ARG A 70 3.31 -4.32 -15.02
CA ARG A 70 4.52 -3.92 -15.77
C ARG A 70 5.10 -5.01 -16.65
N CYS A 71 5.08 -6.29 -16.23
CA CYS A 71 5.73 -7.38 -16.96
C CYS A 71 4.84 -8.59 -17.28
N GLY A 72 3.61 -8.65 -16.79
CA GLY A 72 2.65 -9.72 -17.06
C GLY A 72 2.95 -11.05 -16.35
N LYS A 73 3.98 -11.12 -15.50
CA LYS A 73 4.25 -12.32 -14.69
C LYS A 73 3.29 -12.37 -13.50
N LYS A 74 2.84 -13.57 -13.13
CA LYS A 74 2.01 -13.79 -11.95
C LYS A 74 2.70 -13.27 -10.69
N MET A 75 1.97 -12.51 -9.87
CA MET A 75 2.49 -11.97 -8.62
C MET A 75 2.35 -12.97 -7.48
N SER A 76 3.19 -12.83 -6.46
CA SER A 76 3.13 -13.63 -5.25
C SER A 76 2.35 -12.90 -4.17
N LYS A 77 1.50 -13.60 -3.43
CA LYS A 77 0.90 -13.08 -2.20
C LYS A 77 1.94 -13.11 -1.08
N VAL A 78 2.22 -11.96 -0.48
CA VAL A 78 3.25 -11.77 0.55
C VAL A 78 2.60 -11.17 1.78
N SER A 79 2.99 -11.63 2.98
CA SER A 79 2.57 -11.03 4.23
C SER A 79 3.62 -10.06 4.76
N ASP A 80 3.17 -9.00 5.44
CA ASP A 80 4.09 -8.12 6.15
C ASP A 80 4.70 -8.84 7.37
N PRO A 81 6.04 -8.84 7.54
CA PRO A 81 6.69 -9.52 8.66
C PRO A 81 6.31 -8.94 10.04
N THR A 82 5.96 -7.66 10.12
CA THR A 82 5.62 -6.96 11.37
C THR A 82 4.13 -7.00 11.67
N GLN A 83 3.29 -7.12 10.64
CA GLN A 83 1.83 -7.14 10.68
C GLN A 83 1.33 -8.32 9.85
N PRO A 84 1.38 -9.57 10.37
CA PRO A 84 1.07 -10.79 9.59
C PRO A 84 -0.38 -10.90 9.08
N HIS A 85 -1.26 -10.00 9.53
CA HIS A 85 -2.63 -9.89 9.05
C HIS A 85 -2.73 -9.10 7.73
N ILE A 86 -1.69 -8.37 7.35
CA ILE A 86 -1.60 -7.61 6.11
C ILE A 86 -0.97 -8.50 5.05
N TRP A 87 -1.69 -8.64 3.93
CA TRP A 87 -1.26 -9.38 2.76
C TRP A 87 -1.37 -8.48 1.55
N TYR A 88 -0.39 -8.53 0.66
CA TYR A 88 -0.36 -7.77 -0.58
C TYR A 88 0.24 -8.63 -1.70
N GLU A 89 -0.04 -8.29 -2.95
CA GLU A 89 0.59 -8.97 -4.08
C GLU A 89 1.88 -8.26 -4.49
N ALA A 90 2.92 -9.03 -4.79
CA ALA A 90 4.23 -8.49 -5.12
C ALA A 90 4.82 -9.12 -6.39
N CYS A 91 5.43 -8.26 -7.20
CA CYS A 91 6.35 -8.62 -8.26
C CYS A 91 7.77 -8.31 -7.82
N ALA A 92 8.63 -9.33 -7.72
CA ALA A 92 10.01 -9.19 -7.24
C ALA A 92 10.87 -8.18 -8.04
N GLU A 93 10.49 -7.87 -9.29
CA GLU A 93 11.26 -7.00 -10.18
C GLU A 93 10.68 -5.58 -10.30
N HIS A 94 9.41 -5.37 -9.93
CA HIS A 94 8.70 -4.15 -10.31
C HIS A 94 8.00 -3.43 -9.16
N GLY A 95 7.48 -4.14 -8.17
CA GLY A 95 6.72 -3.48 -7.11
C GLY A 95 5.66 -4.35 -6.46
N MET A 96 4.69 -3.70 -5.84
CA MET A 96 3.68 -4.33 -5.02
C MET A 96 2.34 -3.63 -5.15
N TYR A 97 1.27 -4.39 -4.95
CA TYR A 97 -0.10 -3.95 -5.05
C TYR A 97 -0.81 -4.13 -3.70
N PHE A 98 -1.40 -3.05 -3.21
CA PHE A 98 -2.25 -3.04 -2.03
C PHE A 98 -3.70 -2.84 -2.46
N ASP A 99 -4.61 -3.63 -1.93
CA ASP A 99 -6.04 -3.38 -2.09
C ASP A 99 -6.44 -2.10 -1.33
N ALA A 100 -7.62 -1.55 -1.66
CA ALA A 100 -8.11 -0.31 -1.06
C ALA A 100 -8.09 -0.36 0.48
N GLY A 101 -7.51 0.66 1.12
CA GLY A 101 -7.41 0.75 2.58
C GLY A 101 -6.23 -0.02 3.21
N GLU A 102 -5.58 -0.93 2.49
CA GLU A 102 -4.51 -1.76 3.07
C GLU A 102 -3.22 -0.98 3.31
N PHE A 103 -2.93 0.06 2.52
CA PHE A 103 -1.75 0.90 2.76
C PHE A 103 -1.93 1.75 4.04
N THR A 104 -3.15 2.20 4.31
CA THR A 104 -3.48 2.88 5.57
C THR A 104 -3.25 1.96 6.77
N ASP A 105 -3.69 0.71 6.69
CA ASP A 105 -3.47 -0.30 7.74
C ASP A 105 -1.98 -0.61 7.92
N TYR A 106 -1.27 -0.80 6.80
CA TYR A 106 0.18 -1.01 6.75
C TYR A 106 0.98 0.06 7.49
N LYS A 107 0.50 1.30 7.48
CA LYS A 107 1.13 2.43 8.16
C LYS A 107 0.80 2.53 9.66
N TYR A 108 -0.33 1.99 10.11
CA TYR A 108 -0.88 2.29 11.43
C TYR A 108 0.06 1.88 12.58
N GLU A 109 0.75 0.75 12.50
CA GLU A 109 1.79 0.37 13.47
C GLU A 109 2.89 1.45 13.60
N THR A 110 3.43 1.95 12.49
CA THR A 110 4.45 3.02 12.51
C THR A 110 3.93 4.29 13.17
N LEU A 111 2.64 4.62 12.99
CA LEU A 111 2.02 5.77 13.65
C LEU A 111 1.86 5.55 15.16
N LEU A 112 1.43 4.35 15.57
CA LEU A 112 1.35 3.98 16.99
C LEU A 112 2.72 4.01 17.66
N ASP A 113 3.77 3.54 16.99
CA ASP A 113 5.14 3.57 17.50
C ASP A 113 5.65 5.00 17.67
N LYS A 114 5.45 5.87 16.67
CA LYS A 114 5.78 7.31 16.78
C LYS A 114 5.00 8.00 17.90
N PHE A 115 3.73 7.64 18.09
CA PHE A 115 2.92 8.15 19.20
C PHE A 115 3.44 7.63 20.56
N ARG A 116 3.78 6.35 20.67
CA ARG A 116 4.38 5.75 21.87
C ARG A 116 5.68 6.46 22.22
N ASP A 117 6.57 6.67 21.26
CA ASP A 117 7.84 7.39 21.46
C ASP A 117 7.63 8.84 21.94
N LEU A 118 6.63 9.52 21.39
CA LEU A 118 6.26 10.87 21.83
C LEU A 118 5.73 10.88 23.27
N VAL A 119 4.96 9.87 23.67
CA VAL A 119 4.40 9.72 25.03
C VAL A 119 5.46 9.27 26.04
N THR A 120 6.37 8.36 25.65
CA THR A 120 7.45 7.85 26.51
C THR A 120 8.62 8.83 26.63
N GLY A 121 8.78 9.77 25.69
CA GLY A 121 9.75 10.87 25.69
C GLY A 121 9.63 11.88 26.86
N LYS A 122 8.79 11.63 27.86
CA LYS A 122 8.71 12.37 29.13
C LYS A 122 9.21 11.61 30.37
N ARG A 123 9.90 10.47 30.20
CA ARG A 123 10.62 9.81 31.30
C ARG A 123 12.12 9.78 31.06
N SER A 124 12.72 10.95 31.14
CA SER A 124 14.14 11.07 31.47
C SER A 124 14.29 10.93 32.98
N SER A 125 14.94 9.85 33.41
CA SER A 125 15.70 9.78 34.67
C SER A 125 17.16 9.62 34.32
#